data_AF-A0A5B9DRT3-F1
#
_entry.id   AF-A0A5B9DRT3-F1
#
_cell.length_a   1.000
_cell.length_b   1.000
_cell.length_c   1.000
_cell.angle_alpha   90.00
_cell.angle_beta   90.00
_cell.angle_gamma   90.00
#
_symmetry.space_group_name_H-M   'P 1'
#
loop_
_entity.id
_entity.type
_entity.pdbx_description
1 polymer ?
#
loop_
_entity_poly.entity_id
_entity_poly.type
_entity_poly.pdbx_seq_one_letter_code
_entity_poly.pdbx_strand_id
1 'polypeptide(L)' 'MLSRDAVLEGPLPAEIQALFRICNEPGYRPLPDMLRRLEAKGWIDTAGETHLVTLTGRTVIER' A
#
# COMPACT_ATOMS: atom_id res chain seq x y z
N MET A 1 14.23 -16.67 23.95
CA MET A 1 13.68 -15.39 23.46
C MET A 1 12.27 -15.71 22.97
N LEU A 2 11.22 -15.25 23.67
CA LEU A 2 9.84 -15.48 23.24
C LEU A 2 9.59 -14.63 21.99
N SER A 3 9.59 -15.25 20.81
CA SER A 3 9.12 -14.63 19.57
C SER A 3 7.64 -14.29 19.78
N ARG A 4 7.31 -13.01 19.92
CA ARG A 4 5.91 -12.57 19.84
C ARG A 4 5.47 -12.60 18.39
N ASP A 5 4.26 -13.07 18.13
CA ASP A 5 3.66 -12.96 16.81
C ASP A 5 3.55 -11.48 16.42
N ALA A 6 4.09 -11.13 15.25
CA ALA A 6 3.96 -9.78 14.70
C ALA A 6 2.54 -9.60 14.16
N VAL A 7 1.84 -8.56 14.61
CA VAL A 7 0.55 -8.18 14.04
C VAL A 7 0.81 -7.35 12.78
N LEU A 8 0.23 -7.77 11.66
CA LEU A 8 0.36 -7.07 10.39
C LEU A 8 -0.92 -6.29 10.06
N GLU A 9 -0.76 -5.03 9.70
CA GLU A 9 -1.84 -4.19 9.17
C GLU A 9 -2.03 -4.49 7.68
N GLY A 10 -3.26 -4.86 7.32
CA GLY A 10 -3.70 -4.91 5.93
C GLY A 10 -4.02 -3.52 5.36
N PRO A 11 -4.62 -3.46 4.15
CA PRO A 11 -5.03 -2.19 3.57
C PRO A 11 -6.34 -1.72 4.21
N LEU A 12 -6.44 -0.42 4.48
CA LEU A 12 -7.65 0.25 4.92
C LEU A 12 -8.66 0.38 3.75
N PRO A 13 -9.96 0.60 4.01
CA PRO A 13 -10.96 0.71 2.94
C PRO A 13 -10.63 1.76 1.86
N ALA A 14 -10.11 2.93 2.27
CA ALA A 14 -9.70 3.98 1.34
C ALA A 14 -8.45 3.59 0.52
N GLU A 15 -7.55 2.80 1.11
CA GLU A 15 -6.36 2.25 0.43
C GLU A 15 -6.79 1.23 -0.63
N ILE A 16 -7.75 0.35 -0.31
CA ILE A 16 -8.33 -0.61 -1.26
C ILE A 16 -8.95 0.11 -2.47
N GLN A 17 -9.74 1.16 -2.22
CA GLN A 17 -10.33 1.96 -3.31
C GLN A 17 -9.25 2.60 -4.19
N ALA A 18 -8.21 3.17 -3.58
CA ALA A 18 -7.10 3.75 -4.33
C ALA A 18 -6.38 2.70 -5.20
N LEU A 19 -6.06 1.53 -4.63
CA LEU A 19 -5.43 0.41 -5.34
C LEU A 19 -6.30 -0.08 -6.51
N PHE A 20 -7.61 -0.22 -6.28
CA PHE A 20 -8.55 -0.62 -7.32
C PHE A 20 -8.54 0.38 -8.49
N ARG A 21 -8.57 1.68 -8.20
CA ARG A 21 -8.54 2.72 -9.24
C ARG A 21 -7.21 2.74 -9.99
N ILE A 22 -6.08 2.56 -9.30
CA ILE A 22 -4.76 2.45 -9.96
C ILE A 22 -4.75 1.30 -10.98
N CYS A 23 -5.37 0.16 -10.65
CA CYS A 23 -5.42 -0.99 -11.55
C CYS A 23 -6.39 -0.82 -12.74
N ASN A 24 -7.44 0.00 -12.59
CA ASN A 24 -8.57 0.01 -13.54
C ASN A 24 -8.75 1.34 -14.29
N GLU A 25 -8.15 2.44 -13.82
CA GLU A 25 -8.28 3.78 -14.40
C GLU A 25 -6.92 4.26 -14.93
N PRO A 26 -6.63 4.11 -16.23
CA PRO A 26 -5.42 4.65 -16.84
C PRO A 26 -5.29 6.16 -16.57
N GLY A 27 -4.18 6.57 -15.95
CA GLY A 27 -3.90 7.97 -15.63
C GLY A 27 -4.43 8.45 -14.27
N TYR A 28 -5.11 7.60 -13.50
CA TYR A 28 -5.41 7.93 -12.11
C TYR A 28 -4.13 8.13 -11.30
N ARG A 29 -4.03 9.28 -10.62
CA ARG A 29 -2.95 9.59 -9.70
C ARG A 29 -3.53 9.76 -8.29
N PRO A 30 -3.17 8.91 -7.31
CA PRO A 30 -3.59 9.08 -5.93
C PRO A 30 -3.10 10.42 -5.36
N LEU A 31 -3.78 10.91 -4.34
CA LEU A 31 -3.27 12.03 -3.55
C LEU A 31 -1.88 11.69 -2.97
N PRO A 32 -0.94 12.64 -2.86
CA PRO A 32 0.42 12.36 -2.40
C PRO A 32 0.49 11.63 -1.04
N ASP A 33 -0.40 11.94 -0.11
CA ASP A 33 -0.47 11.27 1.20
C ASP A 33 -0.98 9.83 1.12
N MET A 34 -1.87 9.55 0.17
CA MET A 34 -2.31 8.18 -0.09
C MET A 34 -1.17 7.37 -0.73
N LEU A 35 -0.49 7.94 -1.72
CA LEU A 35 0.63 7.29 -2.39
C LEU A 35 1.75 6.95 -1.38
N ARG A 36 2.18 7.93 -0.58
CA ARG A 36 3.22 7.71 0.45
C ARG A 36 2.86 6.61 1.44
N ARG A 37 1.59 6.52 1.86
CA ARG A 37 1.14 5.46 2.76
C ARG A 37 1.17 4.09 2.08
N LEU A 38 0.68 3.99 0.86
CA LEU A 38 0.69 2.74 0.10
C LEU A 38 2.11 2.24 -0.18
N GLU A 39 3.04 3.15 -0.50
CA GLU A 39 4.47 2.84 -0.65
C GLU A 39 5.12 2.42 0.67
N ALA A 40 4.87 3.15 1.76
CA ALA A 40 5.40 2.80 3.09
C ALA A 40 4.89 1.44 3.58
N LYS A 41 3.66 1.08 3.20
CA LYS A 41 3.09 -0.25 3.46
C LYS A 41 3.53 -1.32 2.46
N GLY A 42 4.25 -0.94 1.41
CA GLY A 42 4.73 -1.83 0.36
C GLY A 42 3.63 -2.34 -0.58
N TRP A 43 2.45 -1.71 -0.60
CA TRP A 43 1.35 -2.05 -1.52
C TRP A 43 1.60 -1.56 -2.94
N ILE A 44 2.43 -0.53 -3.10
CA ILE A 44 2.79 0.05 -4.39
C ILE A 44 4.31 0.20 -4.47
N ASP A 45 4.85 -0.05 -5.66
CA ASP A 45 6.15 0.45 -6.08
C ASP A 45 5.96 1.46 -7.23
N THR A 46 6.77 2.52 -7.26
CA THR A 46 6.67 3.59 -8.26
C THR A 46 7.89 3.59 -9.16
N ALA A 47 7.69 3.27 -10.44
CA ALA A 47 8.73 3.29 -11.47
C ALA A 47 8.48 4.47 -12.42
N GLY A 48 9.16 5.59 -12.16
CA GLY A 48 8.94 6.84 -12.89
C GLY A 48 7.55 7.40 -12.59
N GLU A 49 6.68 7.46 -13.61
CA GLU A 49 5.29 7.91 -13.45
C GLU A 49 4.27 6.76 -13.31
N THR A 50 4.74 5.51 -13.31
CA THR A 50 3.87 4.33 -13.24
C THR A 50 3.83 3.78 -11.82
N HIS A 51 2.62 3.52 -11.33
CA HIS A 51 2.39 2.84 -10.05
C HIS A 51 2.13 1.35 -10.29
N LEU A 52 2.93 0.49 -9.67
CA LEU A 52 2.82 -0.96 -9.75
C LEU A 52 2.25 -1.49 -8.45
N VAL A 53 1.09 -2.14 -8.50
CA VAL A 53 0.49 -2.78 -7.32
C VAL A 53 1.22 -4.09 -7.02
N THR A 54 1.62 -4.27 -5.76
CA THR A 54 2.37 -5.45 -5.31
C THR A 54 1.49 -6.43 -4.55
N LEU A 55 2.01 -7.65 -4.35
CA LEU A 55 1.40 -8.67 -3.46
C LEU A 55 2.02 -8.70 -2.06
N THR A 56 2.98 -7.81 -1.78
CA THR A 56 3.79 -7.83 -0.56
C THR A 56 3.32 -6.86 0.51
N GLY A 57 2.35 -6.00 0.20
CA GLY A 57 1.96 -4.93 1.08
C GLY A 57 1.43 -5.44 2.43
N ARG A 58 2.06 -4.99 3.51
CA ARG A 58 1.71 -5.24 4.91
C ARG A 58 2.69 -4.46 5.77
N THR A 59 2.21 -3.91 6.88
CA THR A 59 3.08 -3.20 7.83
C THR A 59 2.97 -3.81 9.20
N VAL A 60 4.10 -3.96 9.89
CA VAL A 60 4.10 -4.40 11.28
C VAL A 60 3.47 -3.30 12.12
N ILE A 61 2.44 -3.65 12.88
CA ILE A 61 1.85 -2.76 13.89
C ILE A 61 2.77 -2.82 15.11
N GLU A 62 3.63 -1.83 15.28
CA GLU A 62 4.38 -1.66 16.52
C GLU A 62 3.39 -1.39 17.66
N ARG A 63 3.56 -2.11 18.77
CA ARG A 63 2.85 -1.89 20.03
C ARG A 63 3.76 -1.23 21.03
#